data_AF-A0AAU3UHK4-F1
#
_entry.id   AF-A0AAU3UHK4-F1
#
_cell.length_a   1.000
_cell.length_b   1.000
_cell.length_c   1.000
_cell.angle_alpha   90.00
_cell.angle_beta   90.00
_cell.angle_gamma   90.00
#
_symmetry.space_group_name_H-M   'P 1'
#
loop_
_entity.id
_entity.type
_entity.pdbx_description
1 polymer ?
#
loop_
_entity_poly.entity_id
_entity_poly.type
_entity_poly.pdbx_seq_one_letter_code
_entity_poly.pdbx_strand_id
1 'polypeptide(L)'
;MTTPGIVTLPTSSIEGIKRLRGFKTDGELAELLGVHRTTISRWRAGQPISMDVLVRIMDAMGATSLDAIFQYRPAGAERTGSA
;
A
#
# COMPACT_ATOMS: atom_id res chain seq x y z
N MET A 1 -25.42 -7.30 -9.21
CA MET A 1 -24.51 -6.74 -8.18
C MET A 1 -23.22 -7.53 -8.24
N THR A 2 -22.19 -6.99 -8.88
CA THR A 2 -20.86 -7.62 -8.90
C THR A 2 -20.24 -7.39 -7.54
N THR A 3 -20.01 -8.44 -6.76
CA THR A 3 -19.27 -8.34 -5.49
C THR A 3 -17.88 -7.79 -5.83
N PRO A 4 -17.50 -6.58 -5.35
CA PRO A 4 -16.15 -6.10 -5.59
C PRO A 4 -15.18 -7.06 -4.90
N GLY A 5 -14.22 -7.58 -5.64
CA GLY A 5 -13.12 -8.34 -5.05
C GLY A 5 -12.47 -7.51 -3.95
N ILE A 6 -12.19 -8.15 -2.82
CA ILE A 6 -11.50 -7.52 -1.69
C ILE A 6 -10.18 -8.24 -1.45
N VAL A 7 -9.15 -7.47 -1.09
CA VAL A 7 -7.81 -8.01 -0.83
C VAL A 7 -7.20 -7.33 0.39
N THR A 8 -6.46 -8.05 1.22
CA THR A 8 -5.70 -7.44 2.32
C THR A 8 -4.30 -7.11 1.84
N LEU A 9 -3.90 -5.83 1.95
CA LEU A 9 -2.55 -5.41 1.65
C LEU A 9 -1.64 -5.52 2.88
N PRO A 10 -0.39 -5.97 2.73
CA PRO A 10 0.56 -5.87 3.80
C PRO A 10 0.95 -4.41 4.03
N THR A 11 1.21 -4.07 5.30
CA THR A 11 1.65 -2.71 5.68
C THR A 11 2.91 -2.27 4.94
N SER A 12 3.79 -3.20 4.57
CA SER A 12 4.99 -2.93 3.76
C SER A 12 4.68 -2.29 2.40
N SER A 13 3.56 -2.66 1.76
CA SER A 13 3.16 -2.04 0.49
C SER A 13 2.75 -0.58 0.69
N ILE A 14 2.02 -0.28 1.76
CA ILE A 14 1.59 1.10 2.11
C ILE A 14 2.81 2.00 2.36
N GLU A 15 3.78 1.51 3.15
CA GLU A 15 5.03 2.23 3.38
C GLU A 15 5.88 2.35 2.11
N GLY A 16 5.80 1.34 1.22
CA GLY A 16 6.44 1.37 -0.09
C GLY A 16 5.98 2.55 -0.93
N ILE A 17 4.67 2.77 -1.03
CA ILE A 17 4.10 3.91 -1.78
C ILE A 17 4.61 5.23 -1.20
N LYS A 18 4.54 5.38 0.13
CA LYS A 18 5.00 6.62 0.80
C LYS A 18 6.45 6.90 0.48
N ARG A 19 7.31 5.88 0.54
CA ARG A 19 8.72 6.03 0.23
C ARG A 19 8.98 6.35 -1.23
N LEU A 20 8.34 5.64 -2.16
CA LEU A 20 8.49 5.84 -3.60
C LEU A 20 8.05 7.24 -4.04
N ARG A 21 6.99 7.77 -3.42
CA ARG A 21 6.46 9.11 -3.72
C ARG A 21 7.03 10.23 -2.84
N GLY A 22 7.87 9.90 -1.86
CA GLY A 22 8.44 10.88 -0.93
C GLY A 22 7.45 11.46 0.08
N PHE A 23 6.32 10.79 0.33
CA PHE A 23 5.32 11.24 1.29
C PHE A 23 5.80 11.08 2.73
N LYS A 24 5.55 12.10 3.55
CA LYS A 24 5.93 12.12 4.97
C LYS A 24 4.76 11.71 5.85
N THR A 25 3.53 11.92 5.39
CA THR A 25 2.31 11.73 6.16
C THR A 25 1.33 10.78 5.49
N ASP A 26 0.39 10.26 6.28
CA ASP A 26 -0.70 9.43 5.75
C ASP A 26 -1.77 10.29 5.07
N GLY A 27 -1.79 11.60 5.33
CA GLY A 27 -2.68 12.54 4.64
C GLY A 27 -2.33 12.63 3.16
N GLU A 28 -1.05 12.86 2.84
CA GLU A 28 -0.56 12.93 1.46
C GLU A 28 -0.85 11.63 0.67
N LEU A 29 -0.67 10.47 1.32
CA LEU A 29 -1.03 9.19 0.72
C LEU A 29 -2.55 9.06 0.49
N ALA A 30 -3.35 9.47 1.48
CA ALA A 30 -4.80 9.41 1.40
C ALA A 30 -5.34 10.32 0.29
N GLU A 31 -4.77 11.51 0.13
CA GLU A 31 -5.08 12.46 -0.95
C GLU A 31 -4.73 11.86 -2.32
N LEU A 32 -3.55 11.26 -2.48
CA LEU A 32 -3.18 10.59 -3.73
C LEU A 32 -4.18 9.49 -4.11
N LEU A 33 -4.59 8.68 -3.14
CA LEU A 33 -5.47 7.53 -3.39
C LEU A 33 -6.97 7.91 -3.44
N GLY A 34 -7.31 9.16 -3.11
CA GLY A 34 -8.68 9.65 -3.05
C GLY A 34 -9.49 8.97 -1.93
N VAL A 35 -8.86 8.69 -0.80
CA VAL A 35 -9.50 8.04 0.37
C VAL A 35 -9.36 8.92 1.62
N HIS A 36 -10.13 8.61 2.66
CA HIS A 36 -9.98 9.28 3.94
C HIS A 36 -8.76 8.77 4.71
N ARG A 37 -8.10 9.62 5.51
CA ARG A 37 -6.92 9.23 6.32
C ARG A 37 -7.19 8.02 7.23
N THR A 38 -8.39 7.92 7.81
CA THR A 38 -8.77 6.77 8.66
C THR A 38 -8.81 5.45 7.87
N THR A 39 -9.05 5.53 6.56
CA THR A 39 -9.01 4.37 5.66
C THR A 39 -7.59 3.79 5.59
N ILE A 40 -6.56 4.64 5.52
CA ILE A 40 -5.15 4.21 5.56
C ILE A 40 -4.84 3.50 6.88
N SER A 41 -5.29 4.06 8.01
CA SER A 41 -5.11 3.43 9.32
C SER A 41 -5.78 2.06 9.43
N ARG A 42 -6.96 1.88 8.83
CA ARG A 42 -7.64 0.58 8.77
C ARG A 42 -6.87 -0.44 7.94
N TRP A 43 -6.30 -0.04 6.81
CA TRP A 43 -5.50 -0.96 5.99
C TRP A 43 -4.25 -1.44 6.73
N ARG A 44 -3.58 -0.56 7.49
CA ARG A 44 -2.47 -0.97 8.36
C ARG A 44 -2.88 -1.94 9.47
N ALA A 45 -4.14 -1.88 9.89
CA ALA A 45 -4.73 -2.84 10.83
C ALA A 45 -5.18 -4.15 10.16
N GLY A 46 -4.91 -4.33 8.87
CA GLY A 46 -5.24 -5.55 8.12
C GLY A 46 -6.66 -5.58 7.55
N GLN A 47 -7.39 -4.45 7.55
CA GLN A 47 -8.67 -4.40 6.85
C GLN A 47 -8.47 -4.55 5.33
N PRO A 48 -9.35 -5.31 4.68
CA PRO A 48 -9.27 -5.50 3.25
C PRO A 48 -9.63 -4.21 2.49
N ILE A 49 -9.03 -4.06 1.32
CA ILE A 49 -9.26 -2.97 0.37
C ILE A 49 -10.08 -3.50 -0.81
N SER A 50 -10.76 -2.59 -1.50
CA SER A 50 -11.43 -2.92 -2.76
C SER A 50 -10.42 -3.03 -3.90
N MET A 51 -10.79 -3.78 -4.94
CA MET A 51 -9.98 -3.85 -6.17
C MET A 51 -9.73 -2.48 -6.82
N ASP A 52 -10.68 -1.54 -6.74
CA ASP A 52 -10.49 -0.20 -7.30
C ASP A 52 -9.31 0.53 -6.63
N VAL A 53 -9.24 0.46 -5.30
CA VAL A 53 -8.12 1.01 -4.53
C VAL A 53 -6.83 0.28 -4.87
N LEU A 54 -6.87 -1.04 -5.03
CA LEU A 54 -5.69 -1.82 -5.38
C LEU A 54 -5.10 -1.36 -6.71
N VAL A 55 -5.94 -1.15 -7.73
CA VAL A 55 -5.52 -0.62 -9.05
C VAL A 55 -4.83 0.73 -8.91
N ARG A 56 -5.40 1.66 -8.12
CA ARG A 56 -4.78 2.97 -7.84
C ARG A 56 -3.43 2.83 -7.15
N ILE A 57 -3.30 1.87 -6.24
CA ILE A 57 -2.04 1.57 -5.57
C ILE A 57 -1.01 1.01 -6.55
N MET A 58 -1.39 0.11 -7.47
CA MET A 58 -0.46 -0.42 -8.48
C MET A 58 0.06 0.71 -9.37
N ASP A 59 -0.83 1.56 -9.86
CA ASP A 59 -0.49 2.72 -10.68
C ASP A 59 0.41 3.72 -9.92
N ALA A 60 0.08 3.99 -8.65
CA ALA A 60 0.90 4.84 -7.78
C ALA A 60 2.32 4.29 -7.56
N MET A 61 2.52 2.98 -7.63
CA MET A 61 3.85 2.38 -7.51
C MET A 61 4.54 2.13 -8.85
N GLY A 62 3.84 2.31 -9.99
CA GLY A 62 4.30 1.84 -11.28
C GLY A 62 4.43 0.30 -11.34
N ALA A 63 3.68 -0.41 -10.49
CA ALA A 63 3.67 -1.86 -10.44
C ALA A 63 2.77 -2.42 -11.54
N THR A 64 3.30 -3.38 -12.30
CA THR A 64 2.57 -4.05 -13.40
C THR A 64 1.91 -5.35 -12.96
N SER A 65 2.18 -5.82 -11.73
CA SER A 65 1.66 -7.06 -11.19
C SER A 65 1.42 -6.95 -9.69
N LEU A 66 0.47 -7.76 -9.18
CA LEU A 66 0.22 -7.86 -7.74
C LEU A 66 1.43 -8.40 -6.97
N ASP A 67 2.15 -9.36 -7.56
CA ASP A 67 3.34 -9.92 -6.93
C ASP A 67 4.38 -8.83 -6.64
N ALA A 68 4.59 -7.88 -7.56
CA ALA A 68 5.47 -6.74 -7.32
C ALA A 68 5.07 -5.88 -6.11
N ILE A 69 3.76 -5.85 -5.76
CA ILE A 69 3.22 -5.11 -4.61
C ILE A 69 3.41 -5.88 -3.32
N PHE A 70 3.11 -7.17 -3.34
CA PHE A 70 3.21 -8.05 -2.17
C PHE A 70 4.67 -8.39 -1.81
N GLN A 71 5.53 -8.49 -2.82
CA GLN A 71 6.96 -8.74 -2.67
C GLN A 71 7.78 -7.46 -2.52
N TYR A 72 7.15 -6.27 -2.55
CA TYR A 72 7.88 -5.01 -2.45
C TYR A 72 8.69 -4.99 -1.15
N ARG A 73 10.02 -5.05 -1.32
CA ARG A 73 11.00 -4.93 -0.26
C ARG A 73 11.67 -3.57 -0.38
N PRO A 74 11.47 -2.64 0.57
CA PRO A 74 12.14 -1.35 0.49
C PRO A 74 13.66 -1.52 0.57
N ALA A 75 14.40 -0.89 -0.35
CA ALA A 75 15.87 -0.88 -0.35
C ALA A 75 16.40 -0.28 0.97
N GLY A 76 17.20 -1.02 1.75
CA GLY A 76 17.55 -0.66 3.13
C GLY A 76 16.89 -1.52 4.21
N ALA A 77 16.09 -2.53 3.86
CA ALA A 77 15.62 -3.57 4.79
C ALA A 77 16.70 -4.64 5.07
N GLU A 78 17.97 -4.23 5.14
CA GLU A 78 19.12 -5.10 5.36
C GLU A 78 19.60 -5.06 6.81
N ARG A 79 19.39 -6.20 7.49
CA ARG A 79 20.09 -6.74 8.67
C ARG A 79 20.05 -5.92 9.98
N THR A 80 18.90 -5.90 10.63
CA THR A 80 18.86 -5.97 12.12
C THR A 80 18.41 -7.37 12.49
N GLY A 81 19.36 -8.30 12.60
CA GLY A 81 19.06 -9.69 12.89
C GLY A 81 20.21 -10.62 12.55
N SER A 82 21.38 -10.35 13.13
CA SER A 82 22.39 -11.39 13.37
C SER A 82 22.79 -11.21 14.83
N ALA A 83 22.28 -12.09 15.68
CA ALA A 83 22.76 -12.35 17.03
C ALA A 83 23.22 -13.80 17.05
#